data_AF-A0A8S0RZE7-F1
#
_entry.id   AF-A0A8S0RZE7-F1
#
_cell.length_a   1.000
_cell.length_b   1.000
_cell.length_c   1.000
_cell.angle_alpha   90.00
_cell.angle_beta   90.00
_cell.angle_gamma   90.00
#
_symmetry.space_group_name_H-M   'P 1'
#
loop_
_entity.id
_entity.type
_entity.pdbx_description
1 polymer ?
#
loop_
_entity_poly.entity_id
_entity_poly.type
_entity_poly.pdbx_seq_one_letter_code
_entity_poly.pdbx_strand_id
1 'polypeptide(L)'
;MVKPCWKPLVEGDGRRWGRDGSRRWGDPNGRVDGLFWYKDLGPHVNGEFSMAVIQANNLLEDQSQLESGPLSSLSSGPYGTFVGVYDGHGGPETSRFVNENLFPNLKKIASEHQEISADVVKKAFLATEEEFLSLVREQWLDKPQIASVGTCCLVGVICNGLLYIANAGDSRVVLGRVDKAVKGVTAIQLSTEHNANLESVRAELRLLHPDDPQIVVPKHKVWRVKGIIQVSRSIGDAYLKKSEFNKEPLLARFRLSEPFYKPILSAEPSIFIHKLNPKDQFLIFASDGLWEHLSNQEAVDIVHSYPRQGIARRLVKAALCVAAKKREMRYSDLKKIDRGVRRHFHDDITVVVVFLDPCSMNRTPSRSSSFSIRSGGERKTSISPSHDGICLVTENCSLILNQCCRCSQLLHLGWIGIQRWSWQGVRVFCWVPTGVEFISGQSFCLCSNIQVFQSATYISELGALLWNCWCNNLIDVDTSWRRDSSANYDGNRFITVQNYAWKVSFIWKDS
;
A
#
# COMPACT_ATOMS: atom_id res chain seq x y z
N MET A 1 -4.21 -1.14 -24.32
CA MET A 1 -5.10 -1.79 -23.32
C MET A 1 -4.24 -2.77 -22.53
N VAL A 2 -3.65 -2.32 -21.41
CA VAL A 2 -2.71 -3.13 -20.61
C VAL A 2 -3.53 -4.11 -19.77
N LYS A 3 -3.26 -5.41 -19.93
CA LYS A 3 -3.93 -6.46 -19.15
C LYS A 3 -3.52 -6.34 -17.68
N PRO A 4 -4.44 -6.45 -16.71
CA PRO A 4 -4.09 -6.45 -15.29
C PRO A 4 -3.18 -7.63 -14.95
N CYS A 5 -2.12 -7.38 -14.18
CA CYS A 5 -1.17 -8.35 -13.63
C CYS A 5 -1.78 -9.19 -12.48
N TRP A 6 -3.09 -9.43 -12.53
CA TRP A 6 -3.82 -10.07 -11.45
C TRP A 6 -5.00 -10.83 -12.06
N LYS A 7 -5.02 -12.16 -11.89
CA LYS A 7 -6.15 -13.04 -12.23
C LYS A 7 -6.20 -14.27 -11.31
N PRO A 8 -7.31 -14.51 -10.61
CA PRO A 8 -7.89 -15.83 -10.47
C PRO A 8 -8.87 -16.09 -11.64
N LEU A 9 -8.92 -17.32 -12.15
CA LEU A 9 -9.87 -17.73 -13.18
C LEU A 9 -11.31 -17.54 -12.69
N VAL A 10 -12.17 -16.96 -13.53
CA VAL A 10 -13.62 -16.81 -13.29
C VAL A 10 -14.36 -17.71 -14.29
N GLU A 11 -15.25 -18.57 -13.78
CA GLU A 11 -16.41 -19.03 -14.55
C GLU A 11 -17.70 -18.66 -13.81
N GLY A 12 -18.60 -18.00 -14.54
CA GLY A 12 -20.05 -18.10 -14.32
C GLY A 12 -20.66 -17.20 -13.23
N ASP A 13 -21.26 -16.10 -13.67
CA ASP A 13 -22.33 -15.45 -12.92
C ASP A 13 -23.54 -16.39 -12.82
N GLY A 14 -24.20 -16.44 -11.66
CA GLY A 14 -25.31 -17.36 -11.45
C GLY A 14 -25.85 -17.33 -10.04
N ARG A 15 -26.90 -16.54 -9.83
CA ARG A 15 -27.85 -16.83 -8.74
C ARG A 15 -28.42 -18.22 -9.01
N ARG A 16 -27.98 -19.22 -8.25
CA ARG A 16 -28.64 -20.53 -8.21
C ARG A 16 -29.25 -20.70 -6.83
N TRP A 17 -30.55 -20.44 -6.72
CA TRP A 17 -31.33 -21.10 -5.67
C TRP A 17 -31.20 -22.60 -5.88
N GLY A 18 -30.68 -23.30 -4.88
CA GLY A 18 -30.81 -24.76 -4.84
C GLY A 18 -32.30 -25.10 -4.79
N ARG A 19 -32.72 -26.14 -5.53
CA ARG A 19 -34.08 -26.69 -5.45
C ARG A 19 -34.46 -27.19 -4.05
N ASP A 20 -33.55 -27.18 -3.07
CA ASP A 20 -33.76 -27.68 -1.69
C ASP A 20 -33.82 -26.58 -0.60
N GLY A 21 -33.73 -25.29 -0.94
CA GLY A 21 -33.74 -24.21 0.05
C GLY A 21 -32.44 -23.99 0.83
N SER A 22 -31.33 -24.66 0.48
CA SER A 22 -30.00 -24.40 1.05
C SER A 22 -29.38 -23.09 0.54
N ARG A 23 -28.78 -22.31 1.46
CA ARG A 23 -27.96 -21.13 1.12
C ARG A 23 -26.72 -21.59 0.36
N ARG A 24 -26.71 -21.48 -0.96
CA ARG A 24 -25.50 -21.64 -1.77
C ARG A 24 -24.59 -20.44 -1.52
N TRP A 25 -23.55 -20.64 -0.71
CA TRP A 25 -22.47 -19.67 -0.55
C TRP A 25 -21.89 -19.36 -1.93
N GLY A 26 -21.83 -18.08 -2.30
CA GLY A 26 -21.23 -17.65 -3.57
C GLY A 26 -19.76 -18.08 -3.69
N ASP A 27 -19.19 -17.96 -4.89
CA ASP A 27 -17.82 -18.33 -5.30
C ASP A 27 -16.85 -18.50 -4.12
N PRO A 28 -16.27 -19.71 -3.90
CA PRO A 28 -15.34 -19.95 -2.79
C PRO A 28 -14.19 -18.95 -2.77
N ASN A 29 -13.79 -18.44 -3.94
CA ASN A 29 -12.79 -17.40 -4.08
C ASN A 29 -13.49 -16.05 -4.29
N GLY A 30 -13.00 -14.97 -3.65
CA GLY A 30 -13.61 -13.64 -3.80
C GLY A 30 -13.73 -13.18 -5.26
N ARG A 31 -14.64 -12.24 -5.51
CA ARG A 31 -14.93 -11.66 -6.82
C ARG A 31 -14.08 -10.43 -7.11
N VAL A 32 -14.08 -10.04 -8.38
CA VAL A 32 -13.21 -9.01 -8.94
C VAL A 32 -14.05 -8.09 -9.80
N ASP A 33 -13.90 -6.79 -9.62
CA ASP A 33 -14.53 -5.78 -10.46
C ASP A 33 -13.56 -4.61 -10.66
N GLY A 34 -12.77 -4.66 -11.74
CA GLY A 34 -11.73 -3.67 -12.00
C GLY A 34 -10.65 -3.67 -10.92
N LEU A 35 -10.55 -2.58 -10.17
CA LEU A 35 -9.61 -2.42 -9.04
C LEU A 35 -10.16 -2.96 -7.71
N PHE A 36 -11.39 -3.46 -7.70
CA PHE A 36 -11.98 -4.09 -6.52
C PHE A 36 -11.72 -5.60 -6.49
N TRP A 37 -11.40 -6.09 -5.30
CA TRP A 37 -11.60 -7.48 -4.92
C TRP A 37 -12.58 -7.54 -3.74
N TYR A 38 -13.51 -8.49 -3.71
CA TYR A 38 -14.46 -8.59 -2.59
C TYR A 38 -15.05 -10.00 -2.41
N LYS A 39 -15.34 -10.35 -1.16
CA LYS A 39 -16.17 -11.49 -0.77
C LYS A 39 -17.40 -10.93 -0.06
N ASP A 40 -18.54 -10.91 -0.76
CA ASP A 40 -19.76 -10.28 -0.24
C ASP A 40 -20.23 -10.93 1.08
N LEU A 41 -20.12 -12.26 1.20
CA LEU A 41 -20.42 -13.01 2.41
C LEU A 41 -19.66 -14.35 2.42
N GLY A 42 -19.09 -14.73 3.57
CA GLY A 42 -18.50 -16.05 3.80
C GLY A 42 -18.70 -16.50 5.26
N PRO A 43 -18.62 -17.81 5.56
CA PRO A 43 -18.80 -18.32 6.91
C PRO A 43 -17.50 -18.23 7.74
N HIS A 44 -17.64 -18.11 9.06
CA HIS A 44 -16.58 -18.38 10.02
C HIS A 44 -17.15 -19.01 11.29
N VAL A 45 -16.30 -19.40 12.25
CA VAL A 45 -16.69 -20.17 13.45
C VAL A 45 -17.88 -19.55 14.22
N ASN A 46 -17.94 -18.22 14.29
CA ASN A 46 -18.93 -17.51 15.11
C ASN A 46 -19.99 -16.77 14.30
N GLY A 47 -20.09 -17.00 12.99
CA GLY A 47 -21.08 -16.31 12.15
C GLY A 47 -20.67 -16.21 10.69
N GLU A 48 -20.85 -15.01 10.14
CA GLU A 48 -20.55 -14.68 8.75
C GLU A 48 -19.59 -13.49 8.70
N PHE A 49 -18.87 -13.32 7.60
CA PHE A 49 -18.01 -12.17 7.37
C PHE A 49 -18.22 -11.60 5.96
N SER A 50 -17.86 -10.34 5.76
CA SER A 50 -17.80 -9.66 4.47
C SER A 50 -16.44 -8.99 4.33
N MET A 51 -15.86 -9.03 3.13
CA MET A 51 -14.49 -8.56 2.91
C MET A 51 -14.40 -7.80 1.59
N ALA A 52 -13.68 -6.69 1.55
CA ALA A 52 -13.46 -5.92 0.33
C ALA A 52 -12.12 -5.20 0.38
N VAL A 53 -11.47 -5.11 -0.78
CA VAL A 53 -10.24 -4.35 -1.03
C VAL A 53 -10.41 -3.55 -2.30
N ILE A 54 -9.95 -2.29 -2.31
CA ILE A 54 -9.79 -1.50 -3.53
C ILE A 54 -8.37 -0.96 -3.65
N GLN A 55 -7.80 -1.12 -4.84
CA GLN A 55 -6.48 -0.60 -5.18
C GLN A 55 -6.54 0.90 -5.56
N ALA A 56 -5.67 1.69 -4.95
CA ALA A 56 -5.32 3.06 -5.31
C ALA A 56 -3.87 3.15 -5.83
N ASN A 57 -2.93 2.48 -5.16
CA ASN A 57 -1.50 2.50 -5.49
C ASN A 57 -1.21 1.77 -6.81
N ASN A 58 -0.06 2.04 -7.44
CA ASN A 58 0.30 1.37 -8.69
C ASN A 58 0.41 -0.16 -8.53
N LEU A 59 0.96 -0.58 -7.39
CA LEU A 59 0.88 -1.94 -6.86
C LEU A 59 -0.05 -1.90 -5.65
N LEU A 60 -0.92 -2.89 -5.49
CA LEU A 60 -1.74 -3.01 -4.28
C LEU A 60 -0.82 -3.44 -3.13
N GLU A 61 -0.61 -2.53 -2.18
CA GLU A 61 0.27 -2.75 -1.03
C GLU A 61 -0.51 -3.38 0.13
N ASP A 62 -1.80 -3.04 0.26
CA ASP A 62 -2.73 -3.68 1.18
C ASP A 62 -2.90 -5.18 0.96
N GLN A 63 -2.94 -5.92 2.07
CA GLN A 63 -3.19 -7.35 2.14
C GLN A 63 -4.19 -7.63 3.27
N SER A 64 -4.95 -8.70 3.16
CA SER A 64 -5.73 -9.19 4.30
C SER A 64 -6.07 -10.66 4.17
N GLN A 65 -6.46 -11.25 5.30
CA GLN A 65 -6.80 -12.66 5.38
C GLN A 65 -7.85 -12.94 6.45
N LEU A 66 -8.58 -14.02 6.26
CA LEU A 66 -9.42 -14.62 7.28
C LEU A 66 -9.24 -16.14 7.26
N GLU A 67 -8.89 -16.69 8.42
CA GLU A 67 -8.65 -18.11 8.63
C GLU A 67 -9.57 -18.56 9.77
N SER A 68 -10.57 -19.38 9.46
CA SER A 68 -11.56 -19.89 10.40
C SER A 68 -11.40 -21.40 10.52
N GLY A 69 -11.10 -21.91 11.71
CA GLY A 69 -10.84 -23.32 11.91
C GLY A 69 -9.84 -23.60 13.04
N PRO A 70 -9.04 -24.68 12.93
CA PRO A 70 -7.99 -24.96 13.89
C PRO A 70 -6.91 -23.86 13.89
N LEU A 71 -6.73 -23.24 15.05
CA LEU A 71 -5.70 -22.23 15.33
C LEU A 71 -4.39 -22.85 15.82
N SER A 72 -4.29 -24.19 15.78
CA SER A 72 -3.07 -24.95 16.04
C SER A 72 -2.99 -26.14 15.07
N SER A 73 -1.85 -26.82 15.06
CA SER A 73 -1.64 -28.06 14.30
C SER A 73 -2.14 -29.30 15.06
N LEU A 74 -2.50 -29.17 16.33
CA LEU A 74 -3.00 -30.26 17.16
C LEU A 74 -4.49 -30.48 16.92
N SER A 75 -4.91 -31.76 16.82
CA SER A 75 -6.29 -32.13 16.54
C SER A 75 -7.28 -31.73 17.64
N SER A 76 -6.79 -31.54 18.87
CA SER A 76 -7.52 -31.07 20.06
C SER A 76 -7.20 -29.63 20.44
N GLY A 77 -6.42 -28.91 19.63
CA GLY A 77 -5.99 -27.56 19.98
C GLY A 77 -7.05 -26.49 19.70
N PRO A 78 -6.72 -25.20 19.96
CA PRO A 78 -7.68 -24.11 19.87
C PRO A 78 -8.33 -24.02 18.49
N TYR A 79 -9.62 -23.67 18.49
CA TYR A 79 -10.44 -23.53 17.29
C TYR A 79 -11.12 -22.15 17.30
N GLY A 80 -11.08 -21.43 16.20
CA GLY A 80 -11.53 -20.05 16.19
C GLY A 80 -11.36 -19.35 14.84
N THR A 81 -11.41 -18.03 14.85
CA THR A 81 -11.26 -17.19 13.65
C THR A 81 -10.10 -16.22 13.83
N PHE A 82 -9.14 -16.27 12.91
CA PHE A 82 -8.08 -15.28 12.74
C PHE A 82 -8.45 -14.33 11.61
N VAL A 83 -8.24 -13.04 11.83
CA VAL A 83 -8.42 -11.99 10.83
C VAL A 83 -7.17 -11.13 10.82
N GLY A 84 -6.61 -10.86 9.65
CA GLY A 84 -5.46 -9.98 9.47
C GLY A 84 -5.74 -8.91 8.42
N VAL A 85 -5.37 -7.67 8.72
CA VAL A 85 -5.30 -6.54 7.79
C VAL A 85 -3.88 -5.98 7.85
N TYR A 86 -3.23 -5.92 6.69
CA TYR A 86 -1.83 -5.54 6.57
C TYR A 86 -1.72 -4.44 5.52
N ASP A 87 -1.52 -3.23 5.99
CA ASP A 87 -1.41 -2.03 5.17
C ASP A 87 0.05 -1.82 4.83
N GLY A 88 0.41 -2.05 3.57
CA GLY A 88 1.79 -2.10 3.11
C GLY A 88 2.27 -0.73 2.64
N HIS A 89 3.56 -0.44 2.81
CA HIS A 89 4.16 0.80 2.32
C HIS A 89 5.58 0.59 1.80
N GLY A 90 5.95 1.40 0.81
CA GLY A 90 7.27 1.32 0.14
C GLY A 90 7.39 0.14 -0.83
N GLY A 91 6.40 -0.75 -0.84
CA GLY A 91 6.27 -1.95 -1.66
C GLY A 91 5.35 -2.98 -0.99
N PRO A 92 4.75 -3.92 -1.76
CA PRO A 92 3.85 -4.93 -1.21
C PRO A 92 4.58 -6.13 -0.58
N GLU A 93 5.92 -6.17 -0.60
CA GLU A 93 6.69 -7.35 -0.18
C GLU A 93 6.46 -7.73 1.28
N THR A 94 6.50 -6.76 2.20
CA THR A 94 6.32 -7.04 3.64
C THR A 94 4.90 -7.48 3.96
N SER A 95 3.88 -6.78 3.44
CA SER A 95 2.48 -7.13 3.67
C SER A 95 2.13 -8.50 3.11
N ARG A 96 2.69 -8.87 1.93
CA ARG A 96 2.56 -10.23 1.37
C ARG A 96 3.25 -11.27 2.23
N PHE A 97 4.46 -10.98 2.69
CA PHE A 97 5.20 -11.88 3.59
C PHE A 97 4.42 -12.13 4.89
N VAL A 98 3.85 -11.09 5.49
CA VAL A 98 3.01 -11.21 6.69
C VAL A 98 1.75 -12.04 6.40
N ASN A 99 1.08 -11.81 5.27
CA ASN A 99 -0.09 -12.58 4.84
C ASN A 99 0.22 -14.08 4.66
N GLU A 100 1.45 -14.40 4.25
CA GLU A 100 1.89 -15.79 4.07
C GLU A 100 2.30 -16.47 5.37
N ASN A 101 2.98 -15.76 6.28
CA ASN A 101 3.73 -16.38 7.39
C ASN A 101 3.16 -16.13 8.79
N LEU A 102 2.40 -15.05 9.02
CA LEU A 102 1.96 -14.70 10.38
C LEU A 102 1.01 -15.74 11.00
N PHE A 103 0.02 -16.20 10.23
CA PHE A 103 -0.91 -17.23 10.71
C PHE A 103 -0.23 -18.60 10.90
N PRO A 104 0.63 -19.10 10.00
CA PRO A 104 1.46 -20.26 10.26
C PRO A 104 2.29 -20.15 11.55
N ASN A 105 2.94 -19.01 11.79
CA ASN A 105 3.71 -18.78 13.01
C ASN A 105 2.84 -18.79 14.25
N LEU A 106 1.66 -18.14 14.20
CA LEU A 106 0.67 -18.23 15.26
C LEU A 106 0.26 -19.68 15.52
N LYS A 107 -0.05 -20.46 14.48
CA LYS A 107 -0.45 -21.87 14.63
C LYS A 107 0.65 -22.72 15.26
N LYS A 108 1.90 -22.50 14.86
CA LYS A 108 3.06 -23.21 15.42
C LYS A 108 3.18 -22.92 16.92
N ILE A 109 3.25 -21.65 17.29
CA ILE A 109 3.41 -21.22 18.69
C ILE A 109 2.19 -21.62 19.54
N ALA A 110 0.98 -21.50 19.01
CA ALA A 110 -0.23 -21.98 19.68
C ALA A 110 -0.24 -23.49 19.88
N SER A 111 0.44 -24.27 19.03
CA SER A 111 0.59 -25.72 19.23
C SER A 111 1.55 -26.05 20.37
N GLU A 112 2.64 -25.29 20.49
CA GLU A 112 3.63 -25.42 21.56
C GLU A 112 3.01 -25.07 22.93
N HIS A 113 2.18 -24.03 22.97
CA HIS A 113 1.50 -23.56 24.18
C HIS A 113 0.14 -24.23 24.45
N GLN A 114 -0.45 -24.89 23.46
CA GLN A 114 -1.79 -25.48 23.49
C GLN A 114 -2.94 -24.50 23.75
N GLU A 115 -2.72 -23.20 23.56
CA GLU A 115 -3.72 -22.15 23.76
C GLU A 115 -3.49 -20.95 22.85
N ILE A 116 -4.46 -20.05 22.82
CA ILE A 116 -4.29 -18.69 22.31
C ILE A 116 -4.21 -17.75 23.52
N SER A 117 -3.16 -16.96 23.60
CA SER A 117 -2.96 -15.95 24.63
C SER A 117 -2.30 -14.71 24.04
N ALA A 118 -2.26 -13.60 24.79
CA ALA A 118 -1.58 -12.39 24.36
C ALA A 118 -0.09 -12.63 24.07
N ASP A 119 0.56 -13.49 24.87
CA ASP A 119 1.96 -13.88 24.66
C ASP A 119 2.16 -14.67 23.36
N VAL A 120 1.27 -15.63 23.06
CA VAL A 120 1.30 -16.39 21.80
C VAL A 120 1.15 -15.46 20.59
N VAL A 121 0.22 -14.49 20.65
CA VAL A 121 0.02 -13.52 19.57
C VAL A 121 1.23 -12.60 19.44
N LYS A 122 1.79 -12.09 20.55
CA LYS A 122 3.01 -11.27 20.53
C LYS A 122 4.20 -12.03 19.92
N LYS A 123 4.43 -13.27 20.36
CA LYS A 123 5.51 -14.13 19.83
C LYS A 123 5.35 -14.38 18.33
N ALA A 124 4.12 -14.55 17.84
CA ALA A 124 3.88 -14.71 16.40
C ALA A 124 4.30 -13.48 15.59
N PHE A 125 3.99 -12.27 16.07
CA PHE A 125 4.45 -11.02 15.45
C PHE A 125 5.98 -10.93 15.42
N LEU A 126 6.63 -11.19 16.56
CA LEU A 126 8.09 -11.11 16.67
C LEU A 126 8.81 -12.17 15.83
N ALA A 127 8.26 -13.39 15.75
CA ALA A 127 8.78 -14.44 14.88
C ALA A 127 8.68 -14.05 13.40
N THR A 128 7.52 -13.53 12.96
CA THR A 128 7.34 -13.07 11.57
C THR A 128 8.25 -11.88 11.23
N GLU A 129 8.47 -10.95 12.16
CA GLU A 129 9.46 -9.87 11.98
C GLU A 129 10.88 -10.43 11.80
N GLU A 130 11.34 -11.34 12.67
CA GLU A 130 12.70 -11.86 12.59
C GLU A 130 12.93 -12.70 11.31
N GLU A 131 11.91 -13.45 10.87
CA GLU A 131 11.95 -14.16 9.59
C GLU A 131 12.03 -13.18 8.40
N PHE A 132 11.27 -12.08 8.43
CA PHE A 132 11.35 -11.06 7.40
C PHE A 132 12.70 -10.33 7.41
N LEU A 133 13.24 -9.98 8.58
CA LEU A 133 14.58 -9.40 8.70
C LEU A 133 15.67 -10.36 8.19
N SER A 134 15.49 -11.67 8.39
CA SER A 134 16.39 -12.67 7.82
C SER A 134 16.34 -12.65 6.29
N LEU A 135 15.14 -12.56 5.70
CA LEU A 135 14.96 -12.39 4.25
C LEU A 135 15.63 -11.10 3.73
N VAL A 136 15.53 -9.99 4.48
CA VAL A 136 16.22 -8.73 4.15
C VAL A 136 17.73 -8.91 4.18
N ARG A 137 18.29 -9.62 5.17
CA ARG A 137 19.74 -9.93 5.25
C ARG A 137 20.19 -10.74 4.03
N GLU A 138 19.42 -11.76 3.66
CA GLU A 138 19.73 -12.63 2.52
C GLU A 138 19.72 -11.87 1.19
N GLN A 139 18.75 -10.96 1.00
CA GLN A 139 18.61 -10.19 -0.25
C GLN A 139 19.34 -8.85 -0.25
N TRP A 140 20.12 -8.52 0.80
CA TRP A 140 20.63 -7.17 1.02
C TRP A 140 21.50 -6.64 -0.14
N LEU A 141 22.34 -7.49 -0.71
CA LEU A 141 23.26 -7.10 -1.80
C LEU A 141 22.55 -7.00 -3.16
N ASP A 142 21.55 -7.85 -3.41
CA ASP A 142 20.87 -7.94 -4.69
C ASP A 142 19.65 -7.01 -4.79
N LYS A 143 18.94 -6.82 -3.67
CA LYS A 143 17.66 -6.10 -3.58
C LYS A 143 17.59 -5.20 -2.32
N PRO A 144 18.51 -4.24 -2.13
CA PRO A 144 18.60 -3.45 -0.89
C PRO A 144 17.32 -2.67 -0.53
N GLN A 145 16.50 -2.31 -1.52
CA GLN A 145 15.23 -1.64 -1.30
C GLN A 145 14.24 -2.45 -0.44
N ILE A 146 14.41 -3.77 -0.32
CA ILE A 146 13.58 -4.59 0.57
C ILE A 146 13.70 -4.14 2.04
N ALA A 147 14.82 -3.55 2.44
CA ALA A 147 14.97 -3.01 3.78
C ALA A 147 14.07 -1.79 4.05
N SER A 148 13.59 -1.11 3.00
CA SER A 148 12.73 0.09 3.09
C SER A 148 11.24 -0.19 2.93
N VAL A 149 10.85 -1.47 2.76
CA VAL A 149 9.44 -1.86 2.70
C VAL A 149 8.92 -2.25 4.09
N GLY A 150 7.68 -1.89 4.40
CA GLY A 150 7.08 -2.17 5.70
C GLY A 150 5.58 -2.41 5.59
N THR A 151 4.97 -2.77 6.71
CA THR A 151 3.52 -2.89 6.80
C THR A 151 3.02 -2.61 8.21
N CYS A 152 1.94 -1.84 8.32
CA CYS A 152 1.09 -1.84 9.50
C CYS A 152 0.39 -3.20 9.60
N CYS A 153 0.35 -3.80 10.78
CA CYS A 153 -0.18 -5.14 11.00
C CYS A 153 -1.25 -5.13 12.09
N LEU A 154 -2.50 -5.35 11.69
CA LEU A 154 -3.65 -5.49 12.57
C LEU A 154 -4.17 -6.94 12.52
N VAL A 155 -4.23 -7.58 13.68
CA VAL A 155 -4.72 -8.95 13.84
C VAL A 155 -5.83 -9.00 14.88
N GLY A 156 -6.89 -9.75 14.57
CA GLY A 156 -7.92 -10.19 15.50
C GLY A 156 -7.98 -11.72 15.58
N VAL A 157 -7.97 -12.28 16.79
CA VAL A 157 -8.18 -13.71 17.02
C VAL A 157 -9.38 -13.91 17.93
N ILE A 158 -10.42 -14.57 17.42
CA ILE A 158 -11.60 -14.97 18.18
C ILE A 158 -11.43 -16.43 18.57
N CYS A 159 -11.31 -16.72 19.85
CA CYS A 159 -11.16 -18.07 20.39
C CYS A 159 -11.80 -18.15 21.78
N ASN A 160 -12.59 -19.19 22.05
CA ASN A 160 -13.18 -19.46 23.38
C ASN A 160 -13.92 -18.26 24.01
N GLY A 161 -14.65 -17.47 23.22
CA GLY A 161 -15.39 -16.30 23.69
C GLY A 161 -14.51 -15.07 24.02
N LEU A 162 -13.22 -15.15 23.74
CA LEU A 162 -12.28 -14.03 23.84
C LEU A 162 -11.91 -13.54 22.44
N LEU A 163 -11.72 -12.23 22.33
CA LEU A 163 -11.19 -11.54 21.17
C LEU A 163 -9.84 -10.93 21.55
N TYR A 164 -8.76 -11.41 20.94
CA TYR A 164 -7.43 -10.85 21.06
C TYR A 164 -7.19 -9.91 19.89
N ILE A 165 -6.81 -8.67 20.15
CA ILE A 165 -6.54 -7.66 19.14
C ILE A 165 -5.09 -7.23 19.31
N ALA A 166 -4.29 -7.43 18.28
CA ALA A 166 -2.90 -7.02 18.22
C ALA A 166 -2.73 -6.01 17.08
N ASN A 167 -2.18 -4.84 17.37
CA ASN A 167 -1.96 -3.79 16.38
C ASN A 167 -0.53 -3.25 16.44
N ALA A 168 0.15 -3.20 15.29
CA ALA A 168 1.42 -2.51 15.09
C ALA A 168 1.28 -1.60 13.87
N GLY A 169 0.97 -0.33 14.10
CA GLY A 169 0.61 0.62 13.04
C GLY A 169 -0.68 1.37 13.35
N ASP A 170 -1.34 1.88 12.31
CA ASP A 170 -2.50 2.78 12.36
C ASP A 170 -3.74 2.25 11.64
N SER A 171 -3.72 0.99 11.22
CA SER A 171 -4.94 0.21 11.01
C SER A 171 -5.76 0.12 12.31
N ARG A 172 -7.08 -0.05 12.20
CA ARG A 172 -7.99 0.01 13.34
C ARG A 172 -9.09 -1.05 13.30
N VAL A 173 -9.45 -1.56 14.48
CA VAL A 173 -10.66 -2.37 14.71
C VAL A 173 -11.69 -1.64 15.55
N VAL A 174 -12.95 -1.65 15.09
CA VAL A 174 -14.10 -1.05 15.75
C VAL A 174 -15.20 -2.09 15.97
N LEU A 175 -15.69 -2.17 17.20
CA LEU A 175 -16.82 -3.01 17.60
C LEU A 175 -18.13 -2.24 17.50
N GLY A 176 -19.11 -2.82 16.81
CA GLY A 176 -20.51 -2.43 16.90
C GLY A 176 -21.20 -3.17 18.05
N ARG A 177 -21.58 -2.45 19.10
CA ARG A 177 -22.30 -3.01 20.26
C ARG A 177 -23.71 -2.42 20.37
N VAL A 178 -24.72 -3.27 20.57
CA VAL A 178 -26.07 -2.80 20.90
C VAL A 178 -26.04 -2.07 22.23
N ASP A 179 -26.50 -0.82 22.20
CA ASP A 179 -26.75 -0.05 23.41
C ASP A 179 -28.24 -0.16 23.78
N LYS A 180 -28.55 -0.26 25.08
CA LYS A 180 -29.93 -0.21 25.56
C LYS A 180 -30.40 1.23 25.81
N ALA A 181 -29.46 2.14 26.07
CA ALA A 181 -29.74 3.55 26.34
C ALA A 181 -30.01 4.33 25.04
N VAL A 182 -29.30 3.98 23.97
CA VAL A 182 -29.52 4.51 22.62
C VAL A 182 -30.22 3.42 21.81
N LYS A 183 -31.35 3.70 21.15
CA LYS A 183 -32.00 2.75 20.23
C LYS A 183 -31.10 2.56 18.98
N GLY A 184 -30.02 1.81 19.10
CA GLY A 184 -29.04 1.61 18.03
C GLY A 184 -27.78 0.84 18.46
N VAL A 185 -26.74 0.97 17.64
CA VAL A 185 -25.43 0.32 17.84
C VAL A 185 -24.38 1.40 18.02
N THR A 186 -23.64 1.35 19.14
CA THR A 186 -22.56 2.29 19.44
C THR A 186 -21.22 1.73 18.97
N ALA A 187 -20.38 2.59 18.40
CA ALA A 187 -19.03 2.26 18.00
C ALA A 187 -18.05 2.29 19.18
N ILE A 188 -17.28 1.21 19.36
CA ILE A 188 -16.23 1.11 20.38
C ILE A 188 -14.93 0.73 19.67
N GLN A 189 -13.95 1.65 19.64
CA GLN A 189 -12.62 1.34 19.13
C GLN A 189 -11.88 0.42 20.11
N LEU A 190 -11.35 -0.69 19.61
CA LEU A 190 -10.67 -1.69 20.46
C LEU A 190 -9.16 -1.71 20.27
N SER A 191 -8.62 -1.14 19.18
CA SER A 191 -7.18 -1.03 18.93
C SER A 191 -6.61 0.33 19.31
N THR A 192 -5.39 0.33 19.86
CA THR A 192 -4.55 1.53 19.96
C THR A 192 -3.82 1.75 18.64
N GLU A 193 -3.83 2.97 18.14
CA GLU A 193 -3.15 3.36 16.89
C GLU A 193 -1.77 3.93 17.20
N HIS A 194 -0.80 3.64 16.33
CA HIS A 194 0.59 4.01 16.47
C HIS A 194 1.00 5.03 15.39
N ASN A 195 0.18 6.07 15.23
CA ASN A 195 0.39 7.16 14.26
C ASN A 195 0.95 8.41 14.96
N ALA A 196 2.02 8.98 14.42
CA ALA A 196 2.72 10.16 14.94
C ALA A 196 1.85 11.43 14.95
N ASN A 197 0.71 11.47 14.28
CA ASN A 197 -0.23 12.58 14.42
C ASN A 197 -0.90 12.60 15.81
N LEU A 198 -0.94 11.47 16.52
CA LEU A 198 -1.43 11.39 17.89
C LEU A 198 -0.39 11.93 18.88
N GLU A 199 -0.79 12.81 19.80
CA GLU A 199 0.13 13.39 20.79
C GLU A 199 0.70 12.32 21.74
N SER A 200 -0.09 11.31 22.12
CA SER A 200 0.37 10.20 22.96
C SER A 200 1.54 9.44 22.32
N VAL A 201 1.46 9.17 21.02
CA VAL A 201 2.52 8.50 20.25
C VAL A 201 3.76 9.39 20.14
N ARG A 202 3.58 10.71 19.95
CA ARG A 202 4.69 11.67 19.96
C ARG A 202 5.39 11.73 21.31
N ALA A 203 4.64 11.71 22.40
CA ALA A 203 5.18 11.68 23.74
C ALA A 203 5.95 10.37 24.00
N GLU A 204 5.41 9.21 23.59
CA GLU A 204 6.09 7.92 23.67
C GLU A 204 7.42 7.92 22.90
N LEU A 205 7.43 8.39 21.65
CA LEU A 205 8.64 8.49 20.83
C LEU A 205 9.72 9.36 21.49
N ARG A 206 9.35 10.53 22.01
CA ARG A 206 10.29 11.42 22.73
C ARG A 206 10.82 10.78 24.02
N LEU A 207 9.99 10.02 24.72
CA LEU A 207 10.39 9.33 25.95
C LEU A 207 11.38 8.19 25.67
N LEU A 208 11.18 7.42 24.60
CA LEU A 208 12.06 6.32 24.20
C LEU A 208 13.40 6.82 23.61
N HIS A 209 13.39 8.02 23.02
CA HIS A 209 14.53 8.65 22.37
C HIS A 209 14.81 10.06 22.93
N PRO A 210 15.16 10.20 24.21
CA PRO A 210 15.35 11.51 24.85
C PRO A 210 16.49 12.33 24.25
N ASP A 211 17.48 11.65 23.65
CA ASP A 211 18.67 12.25 23.04
C ASP A 211 18.50 12.56 21.54
N ASP A 212 17.33 12.27 20.95
CA ASP A 212 17.04 12.52 19.54
C ASP A 212 15.92 13.56 19.39
N PRO A 213 16.25 14.87 19.36
CA PRO A 213 15.25 15.93 19.21
C PRO A 213 14.53 15.87 17.85
N GLN A 214 15.06 15.11 16.89
CA GLN A 214 14.47 14.91 15.57
C GLN A 214 13.70 13.59 15.45
N ILE A 215 13.47 12.86 16.56
CA ILE A 215 12.76 11.57 16.53
C ILE A 215 11.39 11.68 15.86
N VAL A 216 10.69 12.81 16.08
CA VAL A 216 9.40 13.09 15.47
C VAL A 216 9.28 14.58 15.14
N VAL A 217 9.04 14.87 13.85
CA VAL A 217 9.04 16.24 13.33
C VAL A 217 7.84 16.49 12.43
N PRO A 218 7.29 17.73 12.40
CA PRO A 218 6.24 18.08 11.46
C PRO A 218 6.85 18.34 10.07
N LYS A 219 6.36 17.64 9.05
CA LYS A 219 6.75 17.83 7.65
C LYS A 219 5.49 17.94 6.78
N HIS A 220 5.39 19.01 6.00
CA HIS A 220 4.18 19.32 5.21
C HIS A 220 2.88 19.26 6.03
N LYS A 221 2.90 19.81 7.26
CA LYS A 221 1.77 19.83 8.21
C LYS A 221 1.34 18.46 8.76
N VAL A 222 2.14 17.42 8.56
CA VAL A 222 1.90 16.07 9.09
C VAL A 222 3.09 15.64 9.95
N TRP A 223 2.83 15.05 11.12
CA TRP A 223 3.90 14.55 11.98
C TRP A 223 4.47 13.25 11.44
N ARG A 224 5.80 13.15 11.38
CA ARG A 224 6.52 11.98 10.87
C ARG A 224 7.70 11.62 11.77
N VAL A 225 7.87 10.33 12.00
CA VAL A 225 9.05 9.75 12.66
C VAL A 225 10.26 9.97 11.77
N LYS A 226 11.29 10.63 12.30
CA LYS A 226 12.49 11.13 11.59
C LYS A 226 12.19 11.93 10.30
N GLY A 227 10.98 12.48 10.17
CA GLY A 227 10.54 13.18 8.95
C GLY A 227 10.23 12.27 7.75
N ILE A 228 10.18 10.94 7.95
CA ILE A 228 10.03 9.95 6.88
C ILE A 228 8.65 9.31 6.91
N ILE A 229 8.28 8.63 8.00
CA ILE A 229 7.09 7.76 8.08
C ILE A 229 6.12 8.25 9.15
N GLN A 230 4.81 7.99 8.99
CA GLN A 230 3.80 8.43 9.95
C GLN A 230 3.59 7.45 11.11
N VAL A 231 3.93 6.18 10.97
CA VAL A 231 3.75 5.18 12.02
C VAL A 231 4.98 5.02 12.89
N SER A 232 4.80 4.73 14.18
CA SER A 232 5.87 4.38 15.13
C SER A 232 6.08 2.88 15.26
N ARG A 233 5.16 2.07 14.73
CA ARG A 233 5.23 0.61 14.77
C ARG A 233 4.81 -0.01 13.43
N SER A 234 5.54 -1.02 13.00
CA SER A 234 5.33 -1.76 11.75
C SER A 234 6.11 -3.07 11.77
N ILE A 235 5.74 -4.04 10.92
CA ILE A 235 6.64 -5.14 10.52
C ILE A 235 7.45 -4.66 9.31
N GLY A 236 8.70 -5.07 9.17
CA GLY A 236 9.60 -4.58 8.10
C GLY A 236 10.30 -3.27 8.47
N ASP A 237 10.46 -2.33 7.53
CA ASP A 237 11.19 -1.06 7.74
C ASP A 237 12.57 -1.27 8.39
N ALA A 238 13.28 -2.31 7.95
CA ALA A 238 14.53 -2.76 8.56
C ALA A 238 15.56 -1.63 8.69
N TYR A 239 15.59 -0.70 7.72
CA TYR A 239 16.47 0.49 7.71
C TYR A 239 16.25 1.48 8.86
N LEU A 240 15.10 1.41 9.55
CA LEU A 240 14.79 2.21 10.76
C LEU A 240 14.91 1.40 12.05
N LYS A 241 15.17 0.10 11.95
CA LYS A 241 15.25 -0.81 13.11
C LYS A 241 16.67 -1.30 13.36
N LYS A 242 17.44 -1.53 12.30
CA LYS A 242 18.82 -2.00 12.36
C LYS A 242 19.71 -1.05 11.55
N SER A 243 20.72 -0.48 12.20
CA SER A 243 21.65 0.46 11.56
C SER A 243 22.44 -0.17 10.41
N GLU A 244 22.59 -1.50 10.41
CA GLU A 244 23.23 -2.25 9.32
C GLU A 244 22.53 -2.11 7.96
N PHE A 245 21.24 -1.76 7.92
CA PHE A 245 20.50 -1.50 6.69
C PHE A 245 20.35 -0.01 6.38
N ASN A 246 20.84 0.88 7.24
CA ASN A 246 20.84 2.32 6.99
C ASN A 246 22.18 2.77 6.38
N LYS A 247 22.58 2.11 5.29
CA LYS A 247 23.86 2.35 4.60
C LYS A 247 23.78 1.87 3.15
N GLU A 248 24.82 2.14 2.37
CA GLU A 248 24.92 1.61 1.01
C GLU A 248 24.91 0.07 1.03
N PRO A 249 24.20 -0.57 0.08
CA PRO A 249 23.69 -0.02 -1.18
C PRO A 249 22.25 0.56 -1.15
N LEU A 250 21.64 0.80 0.02
CA LEU A 250 20.34 1.46 0.09
C LEU A 250 20.39 2.90 -0.46
N LEU A 251 19.38 3.25 -1.26
CA LEU A 251 19.26 4.57 -1.87
C LEU A 251 19.31 5.69 -0.82
N ALA A 252 20.06 6.75 -1.10
CA ALA A 252 20.26 7.88 -0.18
C ALA A 252 18.95 8.49 0.35
N ARG A 253 17.88 8.49 -0.45
CA ARG A 253 16.56 8.99 -0.04
C ARG A 253 15.92 8.26 1.16
N PHE A 254 16.34 7.02 1.43
CA PHE A 254 15.87 6.24 2.57
C PHE A 254 16.88 6.24 3.73
N ARG A 255 18.10 6.73 3.51
CA ARG A 255 19.13 6.74 4.55
C ARG A 255 18.92 7.91 5.49
N LEU A 256 19.09 7.66 6.77
CA LEU A 256 19.17 8.72 7.78
C LEU A 256 20.58 9.29 7.73
N SER A 257 20.69 10.63 7.81
CA SER A 257 21.98 11.30 7.82
C SER A 257 22.77 11.01 9.10
N GLU A 258 22.06 10.85 10.22
CA GLU A 258 22.66 10.57 11.53
C GLU A 258 22.52 9.09 11.89
N PRO A 259 23.57 8.47 12.48
CA PRO A 259 23.50 7.10 12.94
C PRO A 259 22.53 6.98 14.13
N PHE A 260 21.90 5.81 14.26
CA PHE A 260 21.08 5.46 15.41
C PHE A 260 21.56 4.15 16.02
N TYR A 261 21.47 4.06 17.34
CA TYR A 261 21.91 2.89 18.13
C TYR A 261 20.75 2.12 18.76
N LYS A 262 19.53 2.68 18.71
CA LYS A 262 18.29 2.06 19.17
C LYS A 262 17.30 2.00 18.01
N PRO A 263 16.52 0.91 17.86
CA PRO A 263 15.46 0.85 16.85
C PRO A 263 14.51 2.06 16.96
N ILE A 264 14.27 2.73 15.84
CA ILE A 264 13.42 3.93 15.76
C ILE A 264 11.94 3.52 15.67
N LEU A 265 11.67 2.40 14.99
CA LEU A 265 10.36 1.76 14.92
C LEU A 265 10.37 0.44 15.70
N SER A 266 9.19 0.01 16.13
CA SER A 266 8.99 -1.29 16.80
C SER A 266 8.05 -2.21 16.00
N ALA A 267 8.34 -3.51 15.97
CA ALA A 267 7.42 -4.53 15.47
C ALA A 267 6.49 -5.08 16.57
N GLU A 268 6.70 -4.67 17.82
CA GLU A 268 5.92 -5.17 18.95
C GLU A 268 4.48 -4.61 18.93
N PRO A 269 3.44 -5.46 18.80
CA PRO A 269 2.07 -4.98 18.77
C PRO A 269 1.61 -4.54 20.16
N SER A 270 0.74 -3.54 20.20
CA SER A 270 -0.12 -3.31 21.36
C SER A 270 -1.24 -4.34 21.35
N ILE A 271 -1.46 -5.03 22.46
CA ILE A 271 -2.45 -6.12 22.57
C ILE A 271 -3.57 -5.74 23.54
N PHE A 272 -4.80 -5.83 23.08
CA PHE A 272 -6.01 -5.68 23.88
C PHE A 272 -6.82 -6.98 23.85
N ILE A 273 -7.32 -7.41 25.01
CA ILE A 273 -8.15 -8.61 25.14
C ILE A 273 -9.57 -8.17 25.51
N HIS A 274 -10.52 -8.53 24.67
CA HIS A 274 -11.94 -8.23 24.87
C HIS A 274 -12.73 -9.52 25.11
N LYS A 275 -13.50 -9.58 26.20
CA LYS A 275 -14.43 -10.68 26.45
C LYS A 275 -15.72 -10.43 25.67
N LEU A 276 -16.04 -11.32 24.73
CA LEU A 276 -17.22 -11.18 23.88
C LEU A 276 -18.50 -11.23 24.73
N ASN A 277 -19.42 -10.34 24.40
CA ASN A 277 -20.71 -10.20 25.05
C ASN A 277 -21.84 -10.42 24.02
N PRO A 278 -23.01 -10.97 24.39
CA PRO A 278 -24.16 -11.08 23.47
C PRO A 278 -24.63 -9.76 22.83
N LYS A 279 -24.28 -8.60 23.41
CA LYS A 279 -24.54 -7.28 22.82
C LYS A 279 -23.58 -6.93 21.67
N ASP A 280 -22.45 -7.61 21.56
CA ASP A 280 -21.45 -7.41 20.51
C ASP A 280 -21.98 -8.00 19.21
N GLN A 281 -22.22 -7.17 18.19
CA GLN A 281 -22.89 -7.59 16.96
C GLN A 281 -21.91 -7.89 15.84
N PHE A 282 -20.89 -7.06 15.69
CA PHE A 282 -19.90 -7.20 14.62
C PHE A 282 -18.63 -6.41 14.92
N LEU A 283 -17.56 -6.78 14.24
CA LEU A 283 -16.26 -6.11 14.25
C LEU A 283 -15.96 -5.60 12.84
N ILE A 284 -15.39 -4.41 12.74
CA ILE A 284 -14.88 -3.82 11.49
C ILE A 284 -13.37 -3.70 11.64
N PHE A 285 -12.61 -4.52 10.91
CA PHE A 285 -11.17 -4.39 10.74
C PHE A 285 -10.91 -3.64 9.43
N ALA A 286 -10.12 -2.58 9.45
CA ALA A 286 -9.76 -1.88 8.23
C ALA A 286 -8.42 -1.14 8.32
N SER A 287 -7.79 -0.96 7.15
CA SER A 287 -6.62 -0.09 6.96
C SER A 287 -6.98 1.38 7.12
N ASP A 288 -5.97 2.24 7.24
CA ASP A 288 -6.18 3.67 7.47
C ASP A 288 -6.96 4.32 6.31
N GLY A 289 -6.86 3.79 5.09
CA GLY A 289 -7.59 4.24 3.92
C GLY A 289 -9.11 4.25 4.10
N LEU A 290 -9.67 3.46 5.03
CA LEU A 290 -11.08 3.61 5.44
C LEU A 290 -11.26 4.77 6.43
N TRP A 291 -10.43 4.77 7.48
CA TRP A 291 -10.56 5.63 8.66
C TRP A 291 -10.17 7.08 8.41
N GLU A 292 -9.42 7.37 7.35
CA GLU A 292 -9.21 8.73 6.84
C GLU A 292 -10.48 9.40 6.29
N HIS A 293 -11.49 8.59 5.97
CA HIS A 293 -12.70 9.03 5.29
C HIS A 293 -13.99 8.85 6.10
N LEU A 294 -14.05 7.88 7.02
CA LEU A 294 -15.22 7.61 7.84
C LEU A 294 -14.87 7.64 9.32
N SER A 295 -15.74 8.23 10.13
CA SER A 295 -15.67 8.07 11.59
C SER A 295 -16.09 6.66 12.01
N ASN A 296 -15.69 6.27 13.23
CA ASN A 296 -16.06 4.99 13.83
C ASN A 296 -17.58 4.78 13.84
N GLN A 297 -18.34 5.82 14.21
CA GLN A 297 -19.80 5.73 14.31
C GLN A 297 -20.46 5.65 12.93
N GLU A 298 -20.01 6.44 11.94
CA GLU A 298 -20.55 6.34 10.57
C GLU A 298 -20.36 4.94 9.98
N ALA A 299 -19.19 4.32 10.20
CA ALA A 299 -18.93 2.97 9.73
C ALA A 299 -19.86 1.94 10.42
N VAL A 300 -20.04 2.05 11.74
CA VAL A 300 -20.95 1.19 12.51
C VAL A 300 -22.41 1.38 12.08
N ASP A 301 -22.84 2.61 11.85
CA ASP A 301 -24.20 2.93 11.38
C ASP A 301 -24.47 2.32 10.01
N ILE A 302 -23.48 2.36 9.09
CA ILE A 302 -23.57 1.70 7.78
C ILE A 302 -23.72 0.19 7.97
N VAL A 303 -22.89 -0.45 8.79
CA VAL A 303 -22.97 -1.91 9.00
C VAL A 303 -24.30 -2.31 9.65
N HIS A 304 -24.80 -1.50 10.59
CA HIS A 304 -26.06 -1.77 11.27
C HIS A 304 -27.29 -1.57 10.36
N SER A 305 -27.27 -0.57 9.49
CA SER A 305 -28.45 -0.15 8.71
C SER A 305 -28.64 -0.89 7.39
N TYR A 306 -27.65 -1.66 6.94
CA TYR A 306 -27.68 -2.31 5.62
C TYR A 306 -27.50 -3.83 5.72
N PRO A 307 -27.95 -4.60 4.69
CA PRO A 307 -27.75 -6.04 4.67
C PRO A 307 -26.27 -6.45 4.75
N ARG A 308 -26.01 -7.58 5.44
CA ARG A 308 -24.65 -8.16 5.57
C ARG A 308 -23.98 -8.41 4.23
N GLN A 309 -24.75 -8.83 3.22
CA GLN A 309 -24.22 -9.18 1.90
C GLN A 309 -23.65 -7.94 1.20
N GLY A 310 -22.32 -7.96 1.01
CA GLY A 310 -21.59 -6.88 0.34
C GLY A 310 -21.38 -5.64 1.21
N ILE A 311 -21.48 -5.78 2.53
CA ILE A 311 -21.35 -4.64 3.45
C ILE A 311 -19.94 -4.03 3.43
N ALA A 312 -18.88 -4.85 3.30
CA ALA A 312 -17.51 -4.34 3.23
C ALA A 312 -17.32 -3.45 1.99
N ARG A 313 -17.86 -3.87 0.83
CA ARG A 313 -17.85 -3.06 -0.40
C ARG A 313 -18.66 -1.78 -0.24
N ARG A 314 -19.74 -1.78 0.54
CA ARG A 314 -20.51 -0.58 0.86
C ARG A 314 -19.71 0.42 1.70
N LEU A 315 -18.95 -0.06 2.69
CA LEU A 315 -18.05 0.77 3.49
C LEU A 315 -16.97 1.40 2.60
N VAL A 316 -16.31 0.61 1.75
CA VAL A 316 -15.32 1.13 0.78
C VAL A 316 -15.97 2.17 -0.14
N LYS A 317 -17.16 1.90 -0.68
CA LYS A 317 -17.88 2.87 -1.52
C LYS A 317 -18.19 4.16 -0.77
N ALA A 318 -18.59 4.09 0.50
CA ALA A 318 -18.87 5.26 1.32
C ALA A 318 -17.60 6.11 1.52
N ALA A 319 -16.47 5.49 1.84
CA ALA A 319 -15.17 6.16 1.94
C ALA A 319 -14.77 6.83 0.62
N LEU A 320 -14.90 6.14 -0.52
CA LEU A 320 -14.61 6.72 -1.84
C LEU A 320 -15.52 7.89 -2.20
N CYS A 321 -16.78 7.87 -1.76
CA CYS A 321 -17.68 9.01 -1.93
C CYS A 321 -17.20 10.23 -1.12
N VAL A 322 -16.69 10.02 0.10
CA VAL A 322 -16.10 11.10 0.92
C VAL A 322 -14.80 11.60 0.28
N ALA A 323 -13.91 10.70 -0.16
CA ALA A 323 -12.69 11.04 -0.86
C ALA A 323 -12.94 11.89 -2.12
N ALA A 324 -13.91 11.49 -2.94
CA ALA A 324 -14.32 12.24 -4.12
C ALA A 324 -14.84 13.64 -3.76
N LYS A 325 -15.67 13.75 -2.70
CA LYS A 325 -16.17 15.06 -2.21
C LYS A 325 -15.06 15.97 -1.71
N LYS A 326 -14.06 15.44 -0.98
CA LYS A 326 -12.88 16.20 -0.50
C LYS A 326 -12.07 16.79 -1.66
N ARG A 327 -12.20 16.23 -2.87
CA ARG A 327 -11.54 16.67 -4.11
C ARG A 327 -12.51 17.30 -5.10
N GLU A 328 -13.70 17.70 -4.64
CA GLU A 328 -14.73 18.39 -5.42
C GLU A 328 -15.13 17.65 -6.72
N MET A 329 -15.10 16.32 -6.69
CA MET A 329 -15.41 15.49 -7.85
C MET A 329 -16.51 14.47 -7.58
N ARG A 330 -17.11 13.94 -8.65
CA ARG A 330 -18.09 12.86 -8.55
C ARG A 330 -17.40 11.52 -8.33
N TYR A 331 -18.02 10.65 -7.54
CA TYR A 331 -17.60 9.25 -7.38
C TYR A 331 -17.45 8.52 -8.72
N SER A 332 -18.34 8.81 -9.70
CA SER A 332 -18.26 8.20 -11.04
C SER A 332 -17.00 8.54 -11.80
N ASP A 333 -16.40 9.71 -11.52
CA ASP A 333 -15.20 10.18 -12.20
C ASP A 333 -13.96 9.63 -11.49
N LEU A 334 -13.97 9.62 -10.15
CA LEU A 334 -12.96 8.91 -9.35
C LEU A 334 -12.84 7.43 -9.76
N LYS A 335 -13.97 6.74 -10.03
CA LYS A 335 -13.96 5.33 -10.44
C LYS A 335 -13.19 5.10 -11.76
N LYS A 336 -13.16 6.08 -12.65
CA LYS A 336 -12.50 6.00 -13.96
C LYS A 336 -11.00 6.30 -13.90
N ILE A 337 -10.51 6.85 -12.80
CA ILE A 337 -9.07 7.10 -12.62
C ILE A 337 -8.36 5.76 -12.46
N ASP A 338 -7.27 5.58 -13.20
CA ASP A 338 -6.41 4.41 -13.12
C ASP A 338 -5.56 4.40 -11.85
N ARG A 339 -5.20 3.19 -11.40
CA ARG A 339 -4.28 2.95 -10.27
C ARG A 339 -2.97 3.75 -10.41
N GLY A 340 -2.34 4.06 -9.29
CA GLY A 340 -1.19 4.96 -9.20
C GLY A 340 -1.62 6.43 -9.14
N VAL A 341 -2.40 6.91 -10.12
CA VAL A 341 -2.92 8.29 -10.09
C VAL A 341 -3.99 8.44 -9.02
N ARG A 342 -4.82 7.41 -8.81
CA ARG A 342 -5.83 7.35 -7.74
C ARG A 342 -5.29 7.65 -6.34
N ARG A 343 -4.01 7.35 -6.08
CA ARG A 343 -3.36 7.56 -4.79
C ARG A 343 -3.42 9.02 -4.30
N HIS A 344 -3.55 9.99 -5.21
CA HIS A 344 -3.73 11.41 -4.85
C HIS A 344 -5.11 11.72 -4.22
N PHE A 345 -6.07 10.80 -4.36
CA PHE A 345 -7.46 10.98 -3.93
C PHE A 345 -7.80 10.15 -2.70
N HIS A 346 -7.33 8.91 -2.65
CA HIS A 346 -7.53 7.96 -1.56
C HIS A 346 -6.36 6.96 -1.51
N ASP A 347 -6.16 6.29 -0.38
CA ASP A 347 -5.20 5.18 -0.27
C ASP A 347 -5.80 3.85 -0.74
N ASP A 348 -5.01 2.78 -0.76
CA ASP A 348 -5.55 1.42 -0.77
C ASP A 348 -6.54 1.29 0.42
N ILE A 349 -7.68 0.63 0.22
CA ILE A 349 -8.68 0.47 1.29
C ILE A 349 -9.02 -0.99 1.43
N THR A 350 -8.75 -1.54 2.61
CA THR A 350 -9.09 -2.90 3.01
C THR A 350 -10.09 -2.88 4.15
N VAL A 351 -11.15 -3.68 4.03
CA VAL A 351 -12.20 -3.80 5.04
C VAL A 351 -12.60 -5.26 5.23
N VAL A 352 -12.60 -5.73 6.47
CA VAL A 352 -13.15 -7.02 6.89
C VAL A 352 -14.20 -6.76 7.98
N VAL A 353 -15.46 -7.10 7.71
CA VAL A 353 -16.55 -7.05 8.67
C VAL A 353 -16.86 -8.46 9.13
N VAL A 354 -16.75 -8.72 10.43
CA VAL A 354 -16.99 -10.03 11.06
C VAL A 354 -18.24 -9.93 11.92
N PHE A 355 -19.28 -10.71 11.61
CA PHE A 355 -20.52 -10.73 12.37
C PHE A 355 -20.46 -11.77 13.50
N LEU A 356 -20.84 -11.34 14.70
CA LEU A 356 -20.81 -12.16 15.90
C LEU A 356 -22.23 -12.66 16.19
N ASP A 357 -22.56 -13.86 15.72
CA ASP A 357 -23.90 -14.42 15.89
C ASP A 357 -24.03 -15.04 17.30
N PRO A 358 -24.93 -14.53 18.19
CA PRO A 358 -25.04 -14.99 19.57
C PRO A 358 -25.40 -16.48 19.69
N CYS A 359 -26.20 -17.00 18.74
CA CYS A 359 -26.60 -18.41 18.71
C CYS A 359 -25.44 -19.36 18.37
N SER A 360 -24.38 -18.86 17.72
CA SER A 360 -23.22 -19.65 17.31
C SER A 360 -22.18 -19.74 18.43
N MET A 361 -22.21 -18.85 19.44
CA MET A 361 -21.24 -18.87 20.54
C MET A 361 -21.44 -20.04 21.52
N ASN A 362 -22.62 -20.67 21.54
CA ASN A 362 -22.95 -21.81 22.40
C ASN A 362 -22.92 -23.17 21.69
N ARG A 363 -22.62 -23.21 20.38
CA ARG A 363 -22.53 -24.47 19.63
C ARG A 363 -21.09 -24.96 19.63
N THR A 364 -20.88 -26.23 19.99
CA THR A 364 -19.62 -26.92 19.69
C THR A 364 -19.38 -26.83 18.17
N PRO A 365 -18.24 -26.28 17.71
CA PRO A 365 -17.98 -26.15 16.29
C PRO A 365 -18.09 -27.53 15.63
N SER A 366 -18.95 -27.66 14.61
CA SER A 366 -18.85 -28.84 13.75
C SER A 366 -17.47 -28.78 13.10
N ARG A 367 -16.60 -29.76 13.37
CA ARG A 367 -15.19 -29.83 12.90
C ARG A 367 -15.00 -29.78 11.38
N SER A 368 -16.06 -29.57 10.58
CA SER A 368 -16.10 -29.78 9.14
C SER A 368 -16.04 -28.52 8.26
N SER A 369 -15.93 -27.29 8.80
CA SER A 369 -15.86 -26.09 7.95
C SER A 369 -14.68 -25.19 8.29
N SER A 370 -13.46 -25.70 8.08
CA SER A 370 -12.30 -24.80 7.95
C SER A 370 -12.50 -23.91 6.72
N PHE A 371 -12.36 -22.61 6.90
CA PHE A 371 -12.49 -21.64 5.83
C PHE A 371 -11.25 -20.74 5.81
N SER A 372 -10.66 -20.57 4.62
CA SER A 372 -9.46 -19.76 4.41
C SER A 372 -9.71 -18.85 3.22
N ILE A 373 -9.49 -17.55 3.40
CA ILE A 373 -9.51 -16.58 2.30
C ILE A 373 -8.43 -15.53 2.53
N ARG A 374 -7.80 -15.11 1.44
CA ARG A 374 -6.80 -14.05 1.42
C ARG A 374 -7.11 -13.11 0.27
N SER A 375 -6.85 -11.83 0.48
CA SER A 375 -6.87 -10.81 -0.57
C SER A 375 -5.47 -10.26 -0.79
N GLY A 376 -5.15 -9.93 -2.04
CA GLY A 376 -3.93 -9.18 -2.38
C GLY A 376 -2.73 -10.03 -2.85
N GLY A 377 -2.80 -11.36 -2.83
CA GLY A 377 -1.74 -12.25 -3.32
C GLY A 377 -2.05 -12.91 -4.68
N GLU A 378 -1.05 -13.03 -5.54
CA GLU A 378 -1.03 -14.05 -6.60
C GLU A 378 -0.86 -15.41 -5.92
N ARG A 379 -1.84 -16.32 -6.01
CA ARG A 379 -1.60 -17.71 -5.60
C ARG A 379 -0.54 -18.29 -6.53
N LYS A 380 0.67 -18.58 -6.02
CA LYS A 380 1.56 -19.54 -6.66
C LYS A 380 0.78 -20.85 -6.80
N THR A 381 0.52 -21.27 -8.03
CA THR A 381 -0.04 -22.60 -8.29
C THR A 381 0.93 -23.62 -7.74
N SER A 382 0.57 -24.27 -6.64
CA SER A 382 1.31 -25.39 -6.08
C SER A 382 1.21 -26.56 -7.06
N ILE A 383 2.22 -26.73 -7.91
CA ILE A 383 2.44 -28.00 -8.61
C ILE A 383 3.11 -28.92 -7.59
N SER A 384 2.39 -29.93 -7.13
CA SER A 384 2.96 -31.05 -6.39
C SER A 384 4.02 -31.75 -7.25
N PRO A 385 5.20 -32.09 -6.72
CA PRO A 385 6.20 -32.81 -7.50
C PRO A 385 5.75 -34.27 -7.68
N SER A 386 5.09 -34.58 -8.79
CA SER A 386 5.08 -35.95 -9.30
C SER A 386 6.43 -36.20 -9.95
N HIS A 387 7.06 -37.31 -9.58
CA HIS A 387 8.33 -37.78 -10.13
C HIS A 387 8.36 -37.79 -11.66
N ASP A 388 9.57 -37.58 -12.17
CA ASP A 388 10.05 -37.70 -13.55
C ASP A 388 9.71 -36.57 -14.52
N GLY A 389 10.69 -35.70 -14.72
CA GLY A 389 10.74 -34.74 -15.84
C GLY A 389 11.59 -33.52 -15.53
N ILE A 390 12.86 -33.53 -15.93
CA ILE A 390 13.73 -32.35 -15.91
C ILE A 390 13.09 -31.28 -16.81
N CYS A 391 12.65 -30.17 -16.20
CA CYS A 391 12.30 -28.95 -16.91
C CYS A 391 13.08 -27.79 -16.27
N LEU A 392 14.19 -27.43 -16.89
CA LEU A 392 14.89 -26.17 -16.65
C LEU A 392 14.02 -25.05 -17.21
N VAL A 393 13.39 -24.28 -16.34
CA VAL A 393 12.77 -23.00 -16.71
C VAL A 393 13.77 -21.91 -16.37
N THR A 394 14.46 -21.39 -17.38
CA THR A 394 15.22 -20.15 -17.29
C THR A 394 14.25 -18.97 -17.36
N GLU A 395 14.21 -18.16 -16.30
CA GLU A 395 13.47 -16.89 -16.28
C GLU A 395 14.17 -15.87 -17.18
N ASN A 396 13.48 -15.44 -18.23
CA ASN A 396 13.94 -14.38 -19.12
C ASN A 396 13.68 -13.00 -18.50
N CYS A 397 14.77 -12.35 -18.09
CA CYS A 397 14.92 -10.90 -18.07
C CYS A 397 14.47 -10.30 -19.41
N SER A 398 13.58 -9.30 -19.38
CA SER A 398 13.25 -8.48 -20.54
C SER A 398 13.52 -7.00 -20.23
N LEU A 399 14.77 -6.61 -20.45
CA LEU A 399 15.18 -5.24 -20.68
C LEU A 399 16.16 -5.23 -21.88
N ILE A 400 15.76 -4.47 -22.91
CA ILE A 400 16.62 -3.85 -23.94
C ILE A 400 17.15 -4.78 -25.05
N LEU A 401 16.47 -4.76 -26.20
CA LEU A 401 17.03 -4.54 -27.56
C LEU A 401 15.97 -4.86 -28.62
N ASN A 402 15.40 -3.81 -29.23
CA ASN A 402 14.67 -3.92 -30.49
C ASN A 402 15.35 -2.97 -31.48
N GLN A 403 16.32 -3.48 -32.23
CA GLN A 403 16.72 -2.93 -33.52
C GLN A 403 17.39 -4.04 -34.36
N CYS A 404 16.91 -4.14 -35.60
CA CYS A 404 17.53 -4.82 -36.75
C CYS A 404 17.66 -6.35 -36.74
N CYS A 405 16.69 -7.03 -37.37
CA CYS A 405 16.82 -7.48 -38.77
C CYS A 405 15.83 -8.61 -39.08
N ARG A 406 14.95 -8.38 -40.07
CA ARG A 406 14.89 -9.20 -41.30
C ARG A 406 13.92 -8.59 -42.29
N CYS A 407 14.49 -8.06 -43.37
CA CYS A 407 13.84 -8.02 -44.68
C CYS A 407 13.60 -9.46 -45.15
N SER A 408 12.37 -9.76 -45.53
CA SER A 408 12.06 -10.73 -46.57
C SER A 408 10.94 -10.14 -47.42
N GLN A 409 11.21 -10.11 -48.72
CA GLN A 409 10.42 -9.52 -49.80
C GLN A 409 8.96 -10.00 -49.81
N LEU A 410 8.04 -9.11 -50.19
CA LEU A 410 6.95 -9.40 -51.14
C LEU A 410 6.38 -8.08 -51.68
N LEU A 411 6.55 -7.90 -52.98
CA LEU A 411 5.90 -6.90 -53.82
C LEU A 411 4.38 -7.10 -53.77
N HIS A 412 3.59 -6.03 -53.66
CA HIS A 412 2.44 -5.80 -54.55
C HIS A 412 1.88 -4.38 -54.41
N LEU A 413 1.53 -3.86 -55.59
CA LEU A 413 1.03 -2.54 -55.94
C LEU A 413 -0.31 -2.18 -55.28
N GLY A 414 -0.54 -0.87 -55.03
CA GLY A 414 -1.88 -0.35 -54.74
C GLY A 414 -1.89 1.15 -54.43
N TRP A 415 -2.36 1.94 -55.40
CA TRP A 415 -2.58 3.38 -55.34
C TRP A 415 -3.84 3.76 -54.52
N ILE A 416 -4.02 5.09 -54.35
CA ILE A 416 -5.18 5.87 -53.85
C ILE A 416 -4.87 6.48 -52.46
N GLY A 417 -4.95 7.78 -52.21
CA GLY A 417 -5.44 8.92 -52.98
C GLY A 417 -5.28 10.20 -52.14
N ILE A 418 -4.96 11.30 -52.82
CA ILE A 418 -4.81 12.64 -52.26
C ILE A 418 -6.21 13.23 -51.97
N GLN A 419 -6.40 13.82 -50.80
CA GLN A 419 -7.35 14.92 -50.60
C GLN A 419 -6.70 16.08 -49.85
N ARG A 420 -7.01 17.29 -50.31
CA ARG A 420 -6.35 18.57 -49.99
C ARG A 420 -7.43 19.64 -49.87
N TRP A 421 -7.60 20.29 -48.71
CA TRP A 421 -8.24 21.60 -48.48
C TRP A 421 -7.65 22.17 -47.15
N SER A 422 -6.77 23.18 -47.17
CA SER A 422 -6.99 24.64 -46.92
C SER A 422 -7.59 24.98 -45.54
N TRP A 423 -7.15 25.95 -44.70
CA TRP A 423 -6.17 27.04 -44.71
C TRP A 423 -6.04 27.59 -43.25
N GLN A 424 -5.05 28.48 -42.99
CA GLN A 424 -4.75 29.28 -41.77
C GLN A 424 -4.04 28.52 -40.62
N GLY A 425 -2.92 28.95 -40.05
CA GLY A 425 -2.09 30.15 -40.17
C GLY A 425 -1.10 30.16 -38.98
N VAL A 426 0.07 30.76 -39.16
CA VAL A 426 1.19 30.92 -38.20
C VAL A 426 2.20 29.75 -38.17
N ARG A 427 3.30 29.93 -38.93
CA ARG A 427 4.59 29.28 -38.72
C ARG A 427 5.42 30.17 -37.79
N VAL A 428 5.92 29.60 -36.70
CA VAL A 428 7.06 30.18 -35.98
C VAL A 428 8.32 29.51 -36.51
N PHE A 429 9.18 30.30 -37.16
CA PHE A 429 10.56 29.94 -37.44
C PHE A 429 11.39 30.21 -36.18
N CYS A 430 12.14 29.22 -35.71
CA CYS A 430 13.34 29.49 -34.92
C CYS A 430 14.52 28.74 -35.56
N TRP A 431 15.54 29.53 -35.86
CA TRP A 431 16.85 29.15 -36.34
C TRP A 431 17.55 28.17 -35.38
N VAL A 432 18.17 27.14 -35.94
CA VAL A 432 19.22 26.35 -35.28
C VAL A 432 20.55 26.82 -35.85
N PRO A 433 21.53 27.24 -35.02
CA PRO A 433 22.88 27.48 -35.52
C PRO A 433 23.56 26.15 -35.88
N THR A 434 24.06 26.17 -37.09
CA THR A 434 24.93 25.25 -37.81
C THR A 434 26.12 24.68 -37.01
N GLY A 435 26.50 23.45 -37.35
CA GLY A 435 27.91 23.06 -37.43
C GLY A 435 28.21 21.61 -37.03
N VAL A 436 28.35 20.73 -38.02
CA VAL A 436 29.53 19.89 -38.31
C VAL A 436 29.09 18.70 -39.19
N GLU A 437 29.74 18.61 -40.34
CA GLU A 437 29.54 17.66 -41.43
C GLU A 437 29.87 16.22 -41.02
N PHE A 438 29.09 15.27 -41.54
CA PHE A 438 29.42 13.85 -41.54
C PHE A 438 30.25 13.53 -42.78
N ILE A 439 31.44 12.97 -42.58
CA ILE A 439 32.18 12.21 -43.60
C ILE A 439 32.15 10.72 -43.24
N SER A 440 31.98 9.94 -44.29
CA SER A 440 31.71 8.51 -44.42
C SER A 440 32.64 7.54 -43.68
N GLY A 441 32.03 6.42 -43.25
CA GLY A 441 32.50 5.07 -43.57
C GLY A 441 33.65 4.49 -42.75
N GLN A 442 33.36 3.48 -41.94
CA GLN A 442 33.94 2.12 -42.00
C GLN A 442 33.70 1.37 -40.69
N SER A 443 33.27 0.12 -40.85
CA SER A 443 33.12 -0.88 -39.80
C SER A 443 34.49 -1.32 -39.26
N PHE A 444 34.66 -1.36 -37.94
CA PHE A 444 35.64 -2.25 -37.31
C PHE A 444 35.05 -2.93 -36.08
N CYS A 445 35.15 -4.25 -36.10
CA CYS A 445 34.86 -5.15 -35.01
C CYS A 445 36.21 -5.48 -34.35
N LEU A 446 36.36 -5.29 -33.04
CA LEU A 446 37.48 -5.79 -32.27
C LEU A 446 37.04 -6.05 -30.83
N CYS A 447 36.89 -7.34 -30.51
CA CYS A 447 36.97 -7.85 -29.14
C CYS A 447 38.40 -7.64 -28.62
N SER A 448 38.55 -7.25 -27.34
CA SER A 448 39.52 -7.83 -26.37
C SER A 448 39.56 -7.01 -25.07
N ASN A 449 39.64 -7.73 -23.95
CA ASN A 449 39.95 -7.24 -22.60
C ASN A 449 41.26 -6.44 -22.54
N ILE A 450 41.35 -5.46 -21.64
CA ILE A 450 42.48 -5.21 -20.70
C ILE A 450 42.16 -4.01 -19.79
N GLN A 451 42.49 -4.18 -18.50
CA GLN A 451 42.47 -3.16 -17.44
C GLN A 451 43.61 -2.13 -17.60
N VAL A 452 43.43 -0.97 -16.97
CA VAL A 452 44.38 -0.23 -16.09
C VAL A 452 44.39 1.29 -16.35
N PHE A 453 43.84 1.99 -15.34
CA PHE A 453 44.19 3.26 -14.69
C PHE A 453 44.52 4.58 -15.44
N GLN A 454 43.88 5.61 -14.87
CA GLN A 454 44.35 6.97 -14.51
C GLN A 454 44.26 8.13 -15.52
N SER A 455 43.31 9.01 -15.18
CA SER A 455 43.50 10.44 -14.84
C SER A 455 42.88 11.49 -15.78
N ALA A 456 42.38 12.54 -15.10
CA ALA A 456 41.96 13.87 -15.56
C ALA A 456 40.54 14.05 -16.16
N THR A 457 39.61 14.45 -15.27
CA THR A 457 38.74 15.65 -15.30
C THR A 457 38.67 16.47 -16.62
N TYR A 458 37.54 16.96 -17.13
CA TYR A 458 36.54 17.88 -16.51
C TYR A 458 35.30 18.06 -17.44
N ILE A 459 34.19 18.58 -16.89
CA ILE A 459 32.98 19.20 -17.52
C ILE A 459 31.73 18.31 -17.73
N SER A 460 30.74 18.43 -16.84
CA SER A 460 29.31 18.57 -17.20
C SER A 460 28.42 18.93 -16.00
N GLU A 461 28.50 20.16 -15.50
CA GLU A 461 27.66 20.64 -14.37
C GLU A 461 26.42 21.46 -14.77
N LEU A 462 26.04 21.53 -16.04
CA LEU A 462 24.87 22.32 -16.48
C LEU A 462 23.64 21.49 -16.89
N GLY A 463 23.76 20.17 -16.97
CA GLY A 463 22.63 19.28 -17.33
C GLY A 463 21.78 18.79 -16.15
N ALA A 464 22.33 18.79 -14.93
CA ALA A 464 21.68 18.16 -13.76
C ALA A 464 20.76 19.09 -12.95
N LEU A 465 20.85 20.42 -13.15
CA LEU A 465 20.08 21.41 -12.39
C LEU A 465 18.69 21.67 -12.97
N LEU A 466 18.48 21.49 -14.28
CA LEU A 466 17.18 21.73 -14.93
C LEU A 466 16.23 20.53 -14.85
N TRP A 467 16.72 19.32 -14.63
CA TRP A 467 15.87 18.14 -14.40
C TRP A 467 15.40 18.04 -12.94
N ASN A 468 16.18 18.55 -11.98
CA ASN A 468 15.85 18.48 -10.54
C ASN A 468 14.84 19.55 -10.08
N CYS A 469 14.64 20.66 -10.82
CA CYS A 469 13.68 21.71 -10.43
C CYS A 469 12.22 21.42 -10.82
N TRP A 470 11.94 20.45 -11.71
CA TRP A 470 10.56 20.13 -12.09
C TRP A 470 9.96 18.96 -11.30
N CYS A 471 10.81 18.16 -10.62
CA CYS A 471 10.37 16.97 -9.90
C CYS A 471 10.17 17.17 -8.38
N ASN A 472 10.56 18.31 -7.79
CA ASN A 472 10.40 18.57 -6.36
C ASN A 472 9.82 19.97 -6.11
N ASN A 473 8.48 20.09 -6.03
CA ASN A 473 7.76 21.31 -5.62
C ASN A 473 8.37 21.97 -4.35
N LEU A 474 9.38 22.82 -4.55
CA LEU A 474 10.10 23.57 -3.53
C LEU A 474 10.06 25.05 -3.92
N ILE A 475 8.87 25.64 -3.92
CA ILE A 475 8.67 27.06 -3.64
C ILE A 475 7.37 27.19 -2.85
N ASP A 476 7.50 27.50 -1.56
CA ASP A 476 6.43 28.14 -0.79
C ASP A 476 6.70 29.64 -0.92
N VAL A 477 5.77 30.37 -1.53
CA VAL A 477 5.85 31.84 -1.67
C VAL A 477 5.23 32.43 -0.41
N ASP A 478 6.06 32.97 0.47
CA ASP A 478 5.61 33.80 1.58
C ASP A 478 4.96 35.07 1.02
N THR A 479 3.66 35.24 1.27
CA THR A 479 2.91 36.45 0.90
C THR A 479 2.75 37.33 2.14
N SER A 480 3.85 37.96 2.57
CA SER A 480 3.77 39.05 3.53
C SER A 480 3.33 40.34 2.83
N TRP A 481 2.10 40.76 3.12
CA TRP A 481 1.58 42.08 2.78
C TRP A 481 2.31 43.14 3.61
N ARG A 482 3.06 44.03 2.96
CA ARG A 482 3.28 45.39 3.46
C ARG A 482 2.62 46.39 2.52
N ARG A 483 1.66 47.09 3.09
CA ARG A 483 0.98 48.23 2.48
C ARG A 483 1.87 49.44 2.78
N ASP A 484 2.55 49.97 1.78
CA ASP A 484 3.03 51.34 1.82
C ASP A 484 2.47 52.10 0.63
N SER A 485 1.81 53.18 1.01
CA SER A 485 1.02 54.12 0.23
C SER A 485 1.88 55.02 -0.66
N SER A 486 1.22 55.51 -1.71
CA SER A 486 1.43 56.76 -2.48
C SER A 486 2.04 56.62 -3.88
N ALA A 487 1.23 56.97 -4.89
CA ALA A 487 1.49 58.04 -5.87
C ALA A 487 0.82 57.78 -7.24
N ASN A 488 -0.24 58.56 -7.48
CA ASN A 488 -0.67 59.27 -8.69
C ASN A 488 -0.75 58.60 -10.07
N TYR A 489 -1.98 58.66 -10.58
CA TYR A 489 -2.38 58.62 -11.97
C TYR A 489 -1.92 59.89 -12.73
N ASP A 490 -1.34 59.67 -13.91
CA ASP A 490 -1.46 60.49 -15.13
C ASP A 490 -1.06 59.53 -16.28
N GLY A 491 -1.92 59.18 -17.24
CA GLY A 491 -2.33 60.05 -18.35
C GLY A 491 -1.65 59.57 -19.66
N ASN A 492 -2.38 58.83 -20.50
CA ASN A 492 -2.11 58.51 -21.91
C ASN A 492 -0.72 57.93 -22.33
N ARG A 493 -0.70 56.64 -22.74
CA ARG A 493 -0.20 56.12 -24.05
C ARG A 493 0.16 54.62 -24.03
N PHE A 494 -0.30 53.92 -25.07
CA PHE A 494 0.16 52.66 -25.68
C PHE A 494 0.59 51.47 -24.80
N ILE A 495 -0.18 50.38 -24.92
CA ILE A 495 0.16 49.03 -24.45
C ILE A 495 1.41 48.56 -25.20
N THR A 496 2.51 48.41 -24.47
CA THR A 496 3.71 47.70 -24.94
C THR A 496 3.90 46.52 -24.00
N VAL A 497 3.73 45.29 -24.50
CA VAL A 497 4.07 44.07 -23.76
C VAL A 497 5.59 43.96 -23.77
N GLN A 498 6.24 44.42 -22.70
CA GLN A 498 7.65 44.13 -22.46
C GLN A 498 7.78 42.73 -21.85
N ASN A 499 8.52 41.88 -22.56
CA ASN A 499 9.03 40.62 -22.02
C ASN A 499 9.96 40.93 -20.83
N TYR A 500 9.57 40.55 -19.63
CA TYR A 500 10.48 40.55 -18.47
C TYR A 500 11.51 39.45 -18.65
N ALA A 501 12.73 39.84 -19.02
CA ALA A 501 13.91 39.00 -18.85
C ALA A 501 14.37 39.12 -17.39
N TRP A 502 14.41 38.00 -16.66
CA TRP A 502 15.03 37.94 -15.35
C TRP A 502 16.56 37.98 -15.51
N LYS A 503 17.19 39.06 -15.03
CA LYS A 503 18.63 39.19 -14.93
C LYS A 503 19.05 38.78 -13.51
N VAL A 504 19.49 37.53 -13.33
CA VAL A 504 20.12 37.11 -12.07
C VAL A 504 21.60 37.49 -12.15
N SER A 505 22.03 38.36 -11.24
CA SER A 505 23.43 38.73 -11.07
C SER A 505 23.98 37.98 -9.86
N PHE A 506 25.04 37.18 -10.05
CA PHE A 506 25.73 36.52 -8.95
C PHE A 506 26.86 37.45 -8.46
N ILE A 507 26.83 37.83 -7.18
CA ILE A 507 27.97 38.43 -6.49
C ILE A 507 28.62 37.31 -5.70
N TRP A 508 29.83 36.93 -6.10
CA TRP A 508 30.70 36.10 -5.29
C TRP A 508 31.22 36.93 -4.11
N LYS A 509 31.11 36.41 -2.89
CA LYS A 509 31.93 36.85 -1.76
C LYS A 509 32.80 35.68 -1.34
N ASP A 510 34.09 35.81 -1.60
CA ASP A 510 35.12 34.96 -1.03
C ASP A 510 35.18 35.17 0.49
N SER A 511 34.95 34.10 1.25
CA SER A 511 35.76 33.60 2.39
C SER A 511 35.08 32.41 3.05
#